data_AF-A0A2U8WGL9-F1
#
_entry.id   AF-A0A2U8WGL9-F1
#
_cell.length_a   1.000
_cell.length_b   1.000
_cell.length_c   1.000
_cell.angle_alpha   90.00
_cell.angle_beta   90.00
_cell.angle_gamma   90.00
#
_symmetry.space_group_name_H-M   'P 1'
#
loop_
_entity.id
_entity.type
_entity.pdbx_description
1 polymer ?
#
loop_
_entity_poly.entity_id
_entity_poly.type
_entity_poly.pdbx_seq_one_letter_code
_entity_poly.pdbx_strand_id
1 'polypeptide(L)' 'MPRPYEAVADAIRIARAIVMHEGSALAAAARTGNDAALDAASCDLVSRIAQAILDAENEAMARTVLAADPFPERRLSA' A
#
# COMPACT_ATOMS: atom_id res chain seq x y z
N MET A 1 17.76 12.81 13.28
CA MET A 1 18.04 11.38 12.98
C MET A 1 16.75 10.72 12.55
N PRO A 2 16.71 10.04 11.38
CA PRO A 2 15.53 9.31 10.94
C PRO A 2 15.24 8.17 11.92
N ARG A 3 13.97 7.95 12.28
CA ARG A 3 13.63 6.88 13.23
C ARG A 3 13.71 5.54 12.51
N PRO A 4 14.24 4.48 13.15
CA PRO A 4 14.48 3.18 12.50
C PRO A 4 13.23 2.49 11.92
N TYR A 5 12.03 2.95 12.27
CA TYR A 5 10.77 2.41 11.76
C TYR A 5 9.99 3.40 10.87
N GLU A 6 10.51 4.60 10.65
CA GLU A 6 9.77 5.67 9.94
C GLU A 6 9.46 5.28 8.49
N ALA A 7 10.42 4.66 7.80
CA ALA A 7 10.28 4.23 6.42
C ALA A 7 9.21 3.14 6.21
N VAL A 8 8.95 2.31 7.23
CA VAL A 8 7.95 1.23 7.17
C VAL A 8 6.65 1.58 7.92
N ALA A 9 6.64 2.64 8.72
CA ALA A 9 5.48 3.04 9.51
C ALA A 9 4.28 3.42 8.64
N ASP A 10 4.51 4.03 7.47
CA ASP A 10 3.42 4.37 6.56
C ASP A 10 2.83 3.14 5.88
N ALA A 11 3.68 2.24 5.38
CA ALA A 11 3.24 0.95 4.83
C ALA A 11 2.41 0.14 5.84
N ILE A 12 2.84 0.08 7.11
CA ILE A 12 2.08 -0.60 8.17
C ILE A 12 0.73 0.10 8.44
N ARG A 13 0.69 1.43 8.40
CA ARG A 13 -0.56 2.20 8.57
C ARG A 13 -1.55 1.93 7.44
N ILE A 14 -1.07 1.94 6.19
CA ILE A 14 -1.87 1.65 4.99
C ILE A 14 -2.39 0.21 5.05
N ALA A 15 -1.52 -0.76 5.31
CA ALA A 15 -1.91 -2.16 5.43
C ALA A 15 -2.99 -2.36 6.51
N ARG A 16 -2.83 -1.72 7.67
CA ARG A 16 -3.82 -1.77 8.76
C ARG A 16 -5.15 -1.14 8.36
N ALA A 17 -5.13 -0.02 7.62
CA ALA A 17 -6.36 0.61 7.14
C ALA A 17 -7.12 -0.29 6.15
N ILE A 18 -6.41 -0.93 5.21
CA ILE A 18 -6.98 -1.87 4.23
C ILE A 18 -7.60 -3.06 4.95
N VAL A 19 -6.88 -3.69 5.86
CA VAL A 19 -7.40 -4.85 6.63
C VAL A 19 -8.65 -4.47 7.43
N MET A 20 -8.65 -3.30 8.08
CA MET A 20 -9.82 -2.85 8.86
C MET A 20 -11.03 -2.58 7.97
N HIS A 21 -10.85 -1.94 6.81
CA HIS A 21 -11.94 -1.60 5.91
C HIS A 21 -12.47 -2.84 5.18
N GLU A 22 -11.61 -3.51 4.42
CA GLU A 22 -11.98 -4.65 3.57
C GLU A 22 -12.33 -5.88 4.42
N GLY A 23 -11.63 -6.10 5.55
CA GLY A 23 -11.98 -7.17 6.49
C GLY A 23 -13.36 -6.97 7.13
N SER A 24 -13.79 -5.72 7.34
CA SER A 24 -15.14 -5.44 7.84
C SER A 24 -16.22 -5.74 6.81
N ALA A 25 -15.97 -5.44 5.53
CA ALA A 25 -16.85 -5.76 4.41
C ALA A 25 -16.95 -7.28 4.21
N LEU A 26 -15.83 -7.99 4.26
CA LEU A 26 -15.77 -9.45 4.20
C LEU A 26 -16.55 -10.09 5.35
N ALA A 27 -16.36 -9.60 6.58
CA ALA A 27 -17.09 -10.10 7.74
C ALA A 27 -18.61 -9.82 7.64
N ALA A 28 -19.01 -8.71 7.03
CA ALA A 28 -20.41 -8.42 6.75
C ALA A 28 -21.00 -9.39 5.71
N ALA A 29 -20.29 -9.62 4.61
CA ALA A 29 -20.68 -10.58 3.57
C ALA A 29 -20.83 -12.00 4.15
N ALA A 30 -19.86 -12.45 4.94
CA ALA A 30 -19.89 -13.76 5.61
C ALA A 30 -21.14 -13.93 6.50
N ARG A 31 -21.54 -12.89 7.23
CA ARG A 31 -22.73 -12.95 8.09
C ARG A 31 -24.04 -13.04 7.32
N THR A 32 -24.07 -12.53 6.08
CA THR A 32 -25.27 -12.58 5.24
C THR A 32 -25.48 -13.92 4.53
N GLY A 33 -24.50 -14.83 4.57
CA GLY A 33 -24.55 -16.12 3.87
C GLY A 33 -24.62 -16.00 2.35
N ASN A 34 -24.14 -14.87 1.80
CA ASN A 34 -24.09 -14.62 0.37
C ASN A 34 -22.67 -14.93 -0.15
N ASP A 35 -22.48 -16.13 -0.66
CA ASP A 35 -21.17 -16.61 -1.14
C ASP A 35 -20.60 -15.76 -2.27
N ALA A 36 -21.44 -15.26 -3.17
CA ALA A 36 -20.98 -14.36 -4.24
C ALA A 36 -20.46 -13.02 -3.71
N ALA A 37 -21.09 -12.49 -2.65
CA ALA A 37 -20.62 -11.27 -1.99
C ALA A 37 -19.34 -11.53 -1.18
N LEU A 38 -19.19 -12.74 -0.63
CA LEU A 38 -17.99 -13.15 0.10
C LEU A 38 -16.78 -13.27 -0.83
N ASP A 39 -16.96 -13.89 -2.01
CA ASP A 39 -15.92 -14.02 -3.03
C ASP A 39 -15.51 -12.65 -3.58
N ALA A 40 -16.48 -11.77 -3.87
CA ALA A 40 -16.20 -10.41 -4.30
C ALA A 40 -15.39 -9.62 -3.26
N ALA A 41 -15.81 -9.63 -1.99
CA ALA A 41 -15.09 -8.96 -0.91
C ALA A 41 -13.70 -9.56 -0.66
N SER A 42 -13.52 -10.87 -0.89
CA SER A 42 -12.21 -11.53 -0.79
C SER A 42 -11.28 -11.07 -1.91
N CYS A 43 -11.79 -10.99 -3.14
CA CYS A 43 -11.05 -10.50 -4.30
C CYS A 43 -10.60 -9.04 -4.07
N ASP A 44 -11.53 -8.19 -3.64
CA ASP A 44 -11.25 -6.77 -3.36
C ASP A 44 -10.17 -6.60 -2.28
N LEU A 45 -10.27 -7.36 -1.18
CA LEU A 45 -9.25 -7.37 -0.13
C LEU A 45 -7.86 -7.74 -0.68
N VAL A 46 -7.77 -8.83 -1.45
CA VAL A 46 -6.50 -9.32 -2.01
C VAL A 46 -5.93 -8.31 -3.01
N SER A 47 -6.74 -7.80 -3.92
CA SER A 47 -6.34 -6.79 -4.90
C SER A 47 -5.83 -5.52 -4.23
N ARG A 48 -6.47 -5.07 -3.15
CA ARG A 48 -6.08 -3.84 -2.46
C ARG A 48 -4.78 -4.00 -1.67
N ILE A 49 -4.55 -5.18 -1.08
CA ILE A 49 -3.26 -5.52 -0.47
C ILE A 49 -2.16 -5.56 -1.54
N ALA A 50 -2.40 -6.21 -2.68
CA ALA A 50 -1.43 -6.28 -3.77
C ALA A 50 -1.06 -4.88 -4.29
N GLN A 51 -2.06 -4.01 -4.49
CA GLN A 51 -1.82 -2.62 -4.91
C GLN A 51 -0.98 -1.87 -3.88
N ALA A 52 -1.29 -1.98 -2.58
CA ALA A 52 -0.54 -1.30 -1.53
C ALA A 52 0.93 -1.76 -1.44
N ILE A 53 1.20 -3.02 -1.73
CA ILE A 53 2.58 -3.54 -1.83
C ILE A 53 3.30 -2.89 -3.00
N LEU A 54 2.69 -2.91 -4.20
CA LEU A 54 3.28 -2.30 -5.40
C LEU A 54 3.51 -0.79 -5.23
N ASP A 55 2.58 -0.09 -4.59
CA ASP A 55 2.71 1.33 -4.29
C ASP A 55 3.89 1.59 -3.33
N ALA A 56 4.03 0.76 -2.28
CA ALA A 56 5.15 0.86 -1.34
C ALA A 56 6.50 0.54 -2.00
N GLU A 57 6.54 -0.44 -2.91
CA GLU A 57 7.74 -0.77 -3.70
C GLU A 57 8.11 0.38 -4.64
N ASN A 58 7.13 0.96 -5.35
CA ASN A 58 7.34 2.12 -6.22
C ASN A 58 7.84 3.33 -5.44
N GLU A 59 7.28 3.60 -4.25
CA GLU A 59 7.73 4.70 -3.40
C GLU A 59 9.16 4.46 -2.88
N ALA A 60 9.49 3.22 -2.47
CA ALA A 60 10.85 2.86 -2.08
C ALA A 60 11.85 3.00 -3.23
N MET A 61 11.46 2.61 -4.45
CA MET A 61 12.26 2.78 -5.67
C MET A 61 12.47 4.27 -5.98
N ALA A 62 11.41 5.07 -5.94
CA ALA A 62 11.48 6.52 -6.17
C ALA A 62 12.42 7.21 -5.17
N ARG A 63 12.34 6.85 -3.89
CA ARG A 63 13.28 7.35 -2.86
C ARG A 63 14.73 6.94 -3.15
N THR A 64 14.95 5.71 -3.62
CA THR A 64 16.29 5.23 -3.98
C THR A 64 16.86 5.98 -5.18
N VAL A 65 16.05 6.21 -6.22
CA VAL A 65 16.45 6.97 -7.42
C VAL A 65 16.76 8.42 -7.07
N LEU A 66 15.95 9.07 -6.23
CA LEU A 66 16.19 10.44 -5.75
C LEU A 66 17.45 10.54 -4.88
N ALA A 67 17.72 9.54 -4.03
CA ALA A 67 18.92 9.50 -3.20
C ALA A 67 20.20 9.23 -4.01
N ALA A 68 20.08 8.58 -5.17
CA ALA A 68 21.19 8.26 -6.07
C ALA A 68 21.55 9.40 -7.04
N ASP A 69 20.77 10.49 -7.12
CA ASP A 69 21.03 11.65 -7.99
C ASP A 69 21.69 12.79 -7.18
N PRO A 70 23.03 12.93 -7.17
CA PRO A 70 23.70 13.93 -6.34
C PRO A 70 23.53 15.38 -6.83
N PHE A 71 22.99 15.61 -8.04
CA PHE A 71 22.81 16.96 -8.61
C PHE A 71 21.57 17.06 -9.52
N PRO A 72 20.35 17.15 -8.98
CA PRO A 72 19.12 17.26 -9.78
C PRO A 72 19.06 18.58 -10.60
N GLU A 73 19.73 19.64 -10.15
CA GLU A 73 19.68 20.97 -10.78
C GLU A 73 20.43 21.05 -12.13
N ARG A 74 21.34 20.11 -12.43
CA ARG A 74 22.13 20.15 -13.69
C ARG A 74 21.32 19.84 -14.95
N ARG A 75 20.12 19.26 -14.82
CA ARG A 75 19.26 18.93 -15.97
C ARG A 75 18.39 20.07 -16.48
N LEU A 76 18.30 21.19 -15.77
CA LEU A 76 17.51 22.37 -16.17
C LEU A 76 18.34 23.42 -16.94
N SER A 77 19.54 23.11 -17.40
CA SER A 77 20.45 24.07 -18.06
C SER A 77 21.16 23.51 -19.30
N ALA A 78 20.50 22.66 -20.09
CA ALA A 78 20.99 22.22 -21.40
C ALA A 78 19.91 22.34 -22.46
#